data_AF-A0A969K4Y0-F1
#
_entry.id   AF-A0A969K4Y0-F1
#
_cell.length_a   1.000
_cell.length_b   1.000
_cell.length_c   1.000
_cell.angle_alpha   90.00
_cell.angle_beta   90.00
_cell.angle_gamma   90.00
#
_symmetry.space_group_name_H-M   'P 1'
#
loop_
_entity.id
_entity.type
_entity.pdbx_description
1 polymer ?
#
loop_
_entity_poly.entity_id
_entity_poly.type
_entity_poly.pdbx_seq_one_letter_code
_entity_poly.pdbx_strand_id
1 'polypeptide(L)'
;MTFRFIPELSAQTMGMMVGGLFPALFYGASSVFAKVSANAGMSAGGHLIYTGIAVSTIGVLLSMLMPGQAIATSAISASLLFGALWAVGSGCVVVALYRYDVALSKLAPLYNTNTLVAIVLSLIIFAEWQQVDLVKLLGGAVLIVLGGILVSLA
;
A
#
# COMPACT_ATOMS: atom_id res chain seq x y z
N MET A 1 39.87 -10.20 -17.59
CA MET A 1 38.71 -11.10 -17.52
C MET A 1 37.65 -10.38 -16.69
N THR A 2 36.78 -9.63 -17.36
CA THR A 2 35.83 -8.71 -16.73
C THR A 2 34.58 -9.48 -16.35
N PHE A 3 34.30 -9.61 -15.05
CA PHE A 3 33.05 -10.18 -14.56
C PHE A 3 31.88 -9.24 -14.92
N ARG A 4 31.30 -9.41 -16.10
CA ARG A 4 29.99 -8.87 -16.50
C ARG A 4 28.97 -10.01 -16.48
N PHE A 5 28.51 -10.40 -15.30
CA PHE A 5 27.44 -11.41 -15.14
C PHE A 5 26.43 -11.03 -14.05
N ILE A 6 26.15 -9.74 -13.92
CA ILE A 6 24.89 -9.27 -13.33
C ILE A 6 24.22 -8.46 -14.45
N PRO A 7 23.06 -8.86 -14.98
CA PRO A 7 22.31 -8.00 -15.89
C PRO A 7 22.06 -6.70 -15.13
N GLU A 8 22.50 -5.57 -15.68
CA GLU A 8 22.07 -4.27 -15.17
C GLU A 8 20.54 -4.25 -15.24
N LEU A 9 19.89 -4.36 -14.09
CA LEU A 9 18.43 -4.26 -13.98
C LEU A 9 18.03 -2.93 -14.59
N SER A 10 17.10 -2.96 -15.54
CA SER A 10 16.59 -1.72 -16.14
C SER A 10 16.00 -0.82 -15.06
N ALA A 11 16.08 0.51 -15.23
CA ALA A 11 15.51 1.47 -14.30
C ALA A 11 14.01 1.21 -14.03
N GLN A 12 13.28 0.72 -15.05
CA GLN A 12 11.89 0.31 -14.92
C GLN A 12 11.74 -0.91 -14.00
N THR A 13 12.58 -1.94 -14.16
CA THR A 13 12.56 -3.12 -13.27
C THR A 13 12.90 -2.73 -11.84
N MET A 14 13.90 -1.87 -11.64
CA MET A 14 14.25 -1.35 -10.31
C MET A 14 13.10 -0.56 -9.69
N GLY A 15 12.42 0.27 -10.48
CA GLY A 15 11.22 1.00 -10.07
C GLY A 15 10.09 0.08 -9.63
N MET A 16 9.84 -1.02 -10.35
CA MET A 16 8.85 -2.02 -9.95
C MET A 16 9.23 -2.76 -8.65
N MET A 17 10.52 -2.98 -8.40
CA MET A 17 10.97 -3.60 -7.15
C MET A 17 10.79 -2.67 -5.96
N VAL A 18 11.22 -1.41 -6.09
CA VAL A 18 11.17 -0.40 -5.03
C VAL A 18 9.76 0.11 -4.77
N GLY A 19 8.95 0.28 -5.82
CA GLY A 19 7.57 0.77 -5.73
C GLY A 19 6.50 -0.31 -5.61
N GLY A 20 6.85 -1.58 -5.85
CA GLY A 20 5.89 -2.70 -5.86
C GLY A 20 6.26 -3.80 -4.87
N LEU A 21 7.34 -4.54 -5.16
CA LEU A 21 7.67 -5.76 -4.42
C LEU A 21 8.03 -5.49 -2.94
N PHE A 22 8.96 -4.56 -2.66
CA PHE A 22 9.32 -4.25 -1.28
C PHE A 22 8.15 -3.68 -0.48
N PRO A 23 7.39 -2.69 -0.98
CA PRO A 23 6.19 -2.20 -0.30
C PRO A 23 5.19 -3.32 0.01
N ALA A 24 4.95 -4.26 -0.90
CA ALA A 24 4.03 -5.38 -0.66
C ALA A 24 4.45 -6.22 0.56
N LEU A 25 5.75 -6.48 0.72
CA LEU A 25 6.27 -7.21 1.89
C LEU A 25 6.09 -6.40 3.18
N PHE A 26 6.43 -5.11 3.16
CA PHE A 26 6.30 -4.25 4.34
C PHE A 26 4.84 -4.03 4.74
N TYR A 27 3.93 -3.82 3.78
CA TYR A 27 2.50 -3.68 4.04
C TYR A 27 1.87 -4.99 4.51
N GLY A 28 2.30 -6.13 3.97
CA GLY A 28 1.91 -7.45 4.48
C GLY A 28 2.34 -7.65 5.93
N ALA A 29 3.61 -7.42 6.24
CA ALA A 29 4.16 -7.56 7.59
C ALA A 29 3.53 -6.57 8.59
N SER A 30 3.30 -5.31 8.19
CA SER A 30 2.71 -4.30 9.06
C SER A 30 1.29 -4.66 9.51
N SER A 31 0.53 -5.36 8.67
CA SER A 31 -0.82 -5.82 9.01
C SER A 31 -0.86 -6.80 10.19
N VAL A 32 0.21 -7.59 10.38
CA VAL A 32 0.37 -8.46 11.55
C VAL A 32 0.47 -7.63 12.82
N PHE A 33 1.24 -6.54 12.80
CA PHE A 33 1.35 -5.63 13.94
C PHE A 33 0.06 -4.87 14.23
N ALA A 34 -0.77 -4.60 13.21
CA ALA A 34 -2.12 -4.08 13.43
C ALA A 34 -2.99 -5.08 14.22
N LYS A 35 -2.91 -6.39 13.90
CA LYS A 35 -3.56 -7.44 14.69
C LYS A 35 -2.99 -7.56 16.11
N VAL A 36 -1.67 -7.52 16.27
CA VAL A 36 -1.03 -7.53 17.60
C VAL A 36 -1.53 -6.37 18.46
N SER A 37 -1.58 -5.17 17.88
CA SER A 37 -2.09 -3.97 18.53
C SER A 37 -3.57 -4.10 18.92
N ALA A 38 -4.41 -4.58 18.00
CA ALA A 38 -5.83 -4.84 18.26
C ALA A 38 -6.04 -5.87 19.38
N ASN A 39 -5.31 -6.98 19.37
CA ASN A 39 -5.38 -8.02 20.40
C ASN A 39 -4.93 -7.52 21.78
N ALA A 40 -4.04 -6.53 21.82
CA ALA A 40 -3.64 -5.85 23.05
C ALA A 40 -4.68 -4.83 23.58
N GLY A 41 -5.85 -4.74 22.94
CA GLY A 41 -6.93 -3.83 23.34
C GLY A 41 -6.77 -2.40 22.83
N MET A 42 -5.84 -2.14 21.90
CA MET A 42 -5.66 -0.80 21.33
C MET A 42 -6.90 -0.39 20.53
N SER A 43 -7.42 0.80 20.79
CA SER A 43 -8.50 1.38 19.98
C SER A 43 -8.00 1.74 18.57
N ALA A 44 -8.91 1.83 17.60
CA ALA A 44 -8.54 2.28 16.26
C ALA A 44 -7.88 3.66 16.27
N GLY A 45 -8.39 4.59 17.09
CA GLY A 45 -7.77 5.91 17.26
C GLY A 45 -6.36 5.84 17.86
N GLY A 46 -6.16 5.03 18.91
CA GLY A 46 -4.85 4.82 19.51
C GLY A 46 -3.84 4.24 18.51
N HIS A 47 -4.26 3.22 17.76
CA HIS A 47 -3.45 2.64 16.69
C HIS A 47 -3.02 3.71 15.67
N LEU A 48 -3.97 4.50 15.16
CA LEU A 48 -3.69 5.55 14.18
C LEU A 48 -2.76 6.65 14.70
N ILE A 49 -2.88 7.04 15.98
CA ILE A 49 -1.98 8.04 16.59
C ILE A 49 -0.54 7.53 16.60
N TYR A 50 -0.31 6.32 17.11
CA TYR A 50 1.06 5.76 17.18
C TYR A 50 1.63 5.44 15.80
N THR A 51 0.79 4.98 14.86
CA THR A 51 1.23 4.84 13.46
C THR A 51 1.57 6.19 12.85
N GLY A 52 0.78 7.22 13.10
CA GLY A 52 1.04 8.59 12.65
C GLY A 52 2.39 9.10 13.14
N ILE A 53 2.71 8.90 14.42
CA ILE A 53 4.04 9.24 14.97
C ILE A 53 5.15 8.52 14.21
N ALA A 54 5.03 7.20 14.02
CA ALA A 54 6.04 6.43 13.30
C ALA A 54 6.22 6.91 11.85
N VAL A 55 5.11 7.14 11.13
CA VAL A 55 5.12 7.65 9.74
C VAL A 55 5.75 9.03 9.68
N SER A 56 5.41 9.95 10.59
CA SER A 56 6.02 11.28 10.65
C SER A 56 7.51 11.20 10.94
N THR A 57 7.96 10.33 11.86
CA THR A 57 9.38 10.13 12.15
C THR A 57 10.14 9.64 10.91
N ILE A 58 9.64 8.60 10.24
CA ILE A 58 10.27 8.09 9.01
C ILE A 58 10.25 9.16 7.91
N GLY A 59 9.16 9.93 7.78
CA GLY A 59 9.07 11.04 6.84
C GLY A 59 10.11 12.12 7.07
N VAL A 60 10.35 12.52 8.33
CA VAL A 60 11.43 13.45 8.69
C VAL A 60 12.79 12.87 8.30
N LEU A 61 13.08 11.63 8.65
CA LEU A 61 14.35 10.98 8.30
C LEU A 61 14.57 10.95 6.77
N LEU A 62 13.56 10.54 6.00
CA LEU A 62 13.64 10.51 4.54
C LEU A 62 13.79 11.91 3.94
N SER A 63 13.15 12.94 4.51
CA SER A 63 13.31 14.32 4.05
C SER A 63 14.74 14.85 4.23
N MET A 64 15.46 14.36 5.24
CA MET A 64 16.87 14.70 5.49
C MET A 64 17.83 13.93 4.58
N LEU A 65 17.54 12.65 4.33
CA LEU A 65 18.38 11.77 3.50
C LEU A 65 18.19 12.00 2.00
N MET A 66 16.98 12.39 1.59
CA MET A 66 16.60 12.58 0.19
C MET A 66 15.85 13.92 0.03
N PRO A 67 16.57 15.06 0.09
CA PRO A 67 15.94 16.38 -0.02
C PRO A 67 15.22 16.53 -1.36
N GLY A 68 13.92 16.86 -1.29
CA GLY A 68 13.10 17.14 -2.45
C GLY A 68 13.25 18.58 -2.96
N GLN A 69 12.50 18.90 -4.02
CA GLN A 69 12.33 20.28 -4.47
C GLN A 69 11.42 21.07 -3.52
N ALA A 70 11.29 22.39 -3.75
CA ALA A 70 10.39 23.25 -2.98
C ALA A 70 8.96 22.67 -2.94
N ILE A 71 8.36 22.64 -1.75
CA ILE A 71 7.07 21.98 -1.52
C ILE A 71 5.95 22.81 -2.15
N ALA A 72 5.35 22.29 -3.22
CA ALA A 72 4.13 22.87 -3.80
C ALA A 72 2.92 22.65 -2.89
N THR A 73 2.01 23.62 -2.82
CA THR A 73 0.77 23.51 -2.02
C THR A 73 -0.13 22.36 -2.48
N SER A 74 -0.14 22.05 -3.77
CA SER A 74 -0.84 20.89 -4.35
C SER A 74 -0.26 19.55 -3.87
N ALA A 75 1.04 19.46 -3.66
CA ALA A 75 1.67 18.26 -3.13
C ALA A 75 1.31 18.04 -1.66
N ILE A 76 1.20 19.12 -0.88
CA ILE A 76 0.74 19.08 0.52
C ILE A 76 -0.70 18.57 0.58
N SER A 77 -1.61 19.17 -0.18
CA SER A 77 -3.02 18.79 -0.15
C SER A 77 -3.25 17.35 -0.62
N ALA A 78 -2.55 16.92 -1.68
CA ALA A 78 -2.61 15.53 -2.15
C ALA A 78 -2.09 14.54 -1.09
N SER A 79 -0.98 14.87 -0.42
CA SER A 79 -0.40 14.01 0.63
C SER A 79 -1.29 13.93 1.87
N LEU A 80 -1.92 15.05 2.27
CA LEU A 80 -2.88 15.08 3.38
C LEU A 80 -4.12 14.24 3.07
N LEU A 81 -4.66 14.35 1.85
CA LEU A 81 -5.81 13.56 1.43
C LEU A 81 -5.47 12.06 1.39
N PHE A 82 -4.29 11.71 0.85
CA PHE A 82 -3.77 10.34 0.89
C PHE A 82 -3.71 9.82 2.33
N GLY A 83 -3.09 10.58 3.24
CA GLY A 83 -2.97 10.20 4.65
C GLY A 83 -4.32 10.03 5.34
N ALA A 84 -5.28 10.91 5.05
CA ALA A 84 -6.64 10.82 5.61
C ALA A 84 -7.38 9.58 5.12
N LEU A 85 -7.38 9.30 3.82
CA LEU A 85 -8.02 8.11 3.25
C LEU A 85 -7.38 6.82 3.76
N TRP A 86 -6.05 6.78 3.82
CA TRP A 86 -5.31 5.66 4.37
C TRP A 86 -5.63 5.43 5.84
N ALA A 87 -5.67 6.49 6.65
CA ALA A 87 -5.99 6.39 8.08
C ALA A 87 -7.42 5.89 8.32
N VAL A 88 -8.40 6.34 7.54
CA VAL A 88 -9.78 5.84 7.62
C VAL A 88 -9.82 4.34 7.32
N GLY A 89 -9.19 3.91 6.22
CA GLY A 89 -9.12 2.49 5.85
C GLY A 89 -8.45 1.62 6.92
N SER A 90 -7.28 2.04 7.41
CA SER A 90 -6.56 1.35 8.50
C SER A 90 -7.38 1.30 9.79
N GLY A 91 -8.08 2.38 10.13
CA GLY A 91 -9.00 2.42 11.25
C GLY A 91 -10.11 1.39 11.13
N CYS A 92 -10.74 1.26 9.95
CA CYS A 92 -11.74 0.23 9.68
C CYS A 92 -11.18 -1.19 9.85
N VAL A 93 -9.94 -1.45 9.42
CA VAL A 93 -9.28 -2.76 9.61
C VAL A 93 -9.09 -3.05 11.09
N VAL A 94 -8.59 -2.10 11.88
CA VAL A 94 -8.43 -2.29 13.33
C VAL A 94 -9.78 -2.51 14.02
N VAL A 95 -10.83 -1.79 13.61
CA VAL A 95 -12.20 -2.04 14.10
C VAL A 95 -12.65 -3.45 13.74
N ALA A 96 -12.43 -3.93 12.51
CA ALA A 96 -12.78 -5.29 12.10
C ALA A 96 -12.06 -6.36 12.95
N LEU A 97 -10.77 -6.14 13.23
CA LEU A 97 -9.96 -7.05 14.05
C LEU A 97 -10.40 -7.05 15.52
N TYR A 98 -10.59 -5.87 16.12
CA TYR A 98 -10.86 -5.75 17.56
C TYR A 98 -12.33 -5.93 17.92
N ARG A 99 -13.25 -5.35 17.13
CA ARG A 99 -14.70 -5.32 17.45
C ARG A 99 -15.43 -6.55 16.94
N TYR A 100 -15.03 -7.04 15.77
CA TYR A 100 -15.74 -8.12 15.05
C TYR A 100 -14.96 -9.44 15.02
N ASP A 101 -13.76 -9.49 15.60
CA ASP A 101 -12.89 -10.66 15.68
C ASP A 101 -12.67 -11.38 14.34
N VAL A 102 -12.68 -10.61 13.23
CA VAL A 102 -12.50 -11.18 11.89
C VAL A 102 -11.03 -11.54 11.71
N ALA A 103 -10.76 -12.75 11.21
CA ALA A 103 -9.40 -13.19 10.95
C ALA A 103 -8.69 -12.29 9.93
N LEU A 104 -7.49 -11.79 10.29
CA LEU A 104 -6.63 -10.99 9.40
C LEU A 104 -6.37 -11.68 8.05
N SER A 105 -6.26 -13.00 8.02
CA SER A 105 -6.06 -13.78 6.78
C SER A 105 -7.23 -13.66 5.80
N LYS A 106 -8.44 -13.34 6.26
CA LYS A 106 -9.59 -13.02 5.40
C LYS A 106 -9.65 -11.55 5.03
N LEU A 107 -9.31 -10.67 5.98
CA LEU A 107 -9.32 -9.22 5.77
C LEU A 107 -8.24 -8.78 4.77
N ALA A 108 -7.02 -9.31 4.88
CA ALA A 108 -5.88 -8.84 4.10
C ALA A 108 -6.08 -8.97 2.59
N PRO A 109 -6.51 -10.12 2.05
CA PRO A 109 -6.84 -10.22 0.62
C PRO A 109 -7.98 -9.29 0.22
N LEU A 110 -8.99 -9.11 1.08
CA LEU A 110 -10.15 -8.28 0.79
C LEU A 110 -9.81 -6.79 0.72
N TYR A 111 -9.12 -6.22 1.70
CA TYR A 111 -8.76 -4.80 1.62
C TYR A 111 -7.64 -4.54 0.60
N ASN A 112 -6.79 -5.53 0.29
CA ASN A 112 -5.76 -5.38 -0.75
C ASN A 112 -6.32 -5.39 -2.18
N THR A 113 -7.61 -5.72 -2.36
CA THR A 113 -8.28 -5.41 -3.64
C THR A 113 -8.41 -3.90 -3.87
N ASN A 114 -8.02 -3.04 -2.92
CA ASN A 114 -7.79 -1.61 -3.15
C ASN A 114 -6.82 -1.34 -4.32
N THR A 115 -5.95 -2.30 -4.67
CA THR A 115 -5.08 -2.24 -5.84
C THR A 115 -5.90 -2.10 -7.13
N LEU A 116 -7.07 -2.75 -7.21
CA LEU A 116 -7.98 -2.63 -8.35
C LEU A 116 -8.58 -1.22 -8.43
N VAL A 117 -8.92 -0.63 -7.29
CA VAL A 117 -9.39 0.77 -7.22
C VAL A 117 -8.28 1.71 -7.69
N ALA A 118 -7.04 1.50 -7.24
CA ALA A 118 -5.89 2.28 -7.68
C ALA A 118 -5.66 2.16 -9.19
N ILE A 119 -5.72 0.94 -9.75
CA ILE A 119 -5.60 0.71 -11.20
C ILE A 119 -6.68 1.47 -11.98
N VAL A 120 -7.95 1.35 -11.58
CA VAL A 120 -9.05 2.02 -12.29
C VAL A 120 -8.90 3.54 -12.21
N LEU A 121 -8.61 4.08 -11.02
CA LEU A 121 -8.43 5.50 -10.83
C LEU A 121 -7.20 6.04 -11.56
N SER A 122 -6.08 5.32 -11.58
CA SER A 122 -4.86 5.77 -12.28
C SER A 122 -5.04 5.78 -13.79
N LEU A 123 -5.69 4.74 -14.34
CA LEU A 123 -6.07 4.68 -15.75
C LEU A 123 -6.93 5.88 -16.14
N ILE A 124 -7.91 6.27 -15.32
CA ILE A 124 -8.83 7.37 -15.64
C ILE A 124 -8.19 8.74 -15.41
N ILE A 125 -7.66 8.99 -14.21
CA ILE A 125 -7.18 10.31 -13.77
C ILE A 125 -5.90 10.71 -14.51
N PHE A 126 -4.98 9.77 -14.71
CA PHE A 126 -3.69 10.03 -15.36
C PHE A 126 -3.66 9.60 -16.82
N ALA A 127 -4.79 9.12 -17.37
CA ALA A 127 -4.89 8.60 -18.73
C ALA A 127 -3.85 7.49 -19.03
N GLU A 128 -3.46 6.70 -18.01
CA GLU A 128 -2.43 5.66 -18.15
C GLU A 128 -2.84 4.53 -19.11
N TRP A 129 -4.11 4.45 -19.51
CA TRP A 129 -4.60 3.50 -20.52
C TRP A 129 -3.89 3.61 -21.87
N GLN A 130 -3.25 4.76 -22.16
CA GLN A 130 -2.44 4.97 -23.36
C GLN A 130 -1.01 4.40 -23.24
N GLN A 131 -0.56 4.13 -22.01
CA GLN A 131 0.83 3.81 -21.68
C GLN A 131 1.03 2.34 -21.28
N VAL A 132 -0.07 1.62 -21.05
CA VAL A 132 -0.05 0.24 -20.53
C VAL A 132 -0.71 -0.74 -21.51
N ASP A 133 -0.29 -2.00 -21.43
CA ASP A 133 -0.98 -3.10 -22.11
C ASP A 133 -2.28 -3.44 -21.36
N LEU A 134 -3.39 -2.86 -21.82
CA LEU A 134 -4.71 -3.00 -21.19
C LEU A 134 -5.16 -4.45 -21.07
N VAL A 135 -4.85 -5.30 -22.05
CA VAL A 135 -5.28 -6.70 -22.04
C VAL A 135 -4.59 -7.46 -20.92
N LYS A 136 -3.27 -7.31 -20.78
CA LYS A 136 -2.51 -7.94 -19.69
C LYS A 136 -2.91 -7.39 -18.33
N LEU A 137 -3.10 -6.07 -18.23
CA LEU A 137 -3.51 -5.42 -16.99
C LEU A 137 -4.88 -5.90 -16.52
N LEU A 138 -5.88 -5.93 -17.42
CA LEU A 138 -7.22 -6.42 -17.10
C LEU A 138 -7.22 -7.93 -16.78
N GLY A 139 -6.41 -8.71 -17.50
CA GLY A 139 -6.21 -10.13 -17.19
C GLY A 139 -5.67 -10.33 -15.77
N GLY A 140 -4.64 -9.56 -15.38
CA GLY A 140 -4.12 -9.57 -14.01
C GLY A 140 -5.15 -9.11 -12.97
N ALA A 141 -5.93 -8.06 -13.27
CA ALA A 141 -6.98 -7.56 -12.40
C ALA A 141 -8.06 -8.63 -12.10
N VAL A 142 -8.49 -9.38 -13.13
CA VAL A 142 -9.42 -10.49 -12.96
C VAL A 142 -8.83 -11.57 -12.04
N LEU A 143 -7.57 -11.94 -12.22
CA LEU A 143 -6.89 -12.91 -11.36
C LEU A 143 -6.83 -12.45 -9.89
N ILE A 144 -6.62 -11.16 -9.64
CA ILE A 144 -6.65 -10.57 -8.30
C ILE A 144 -8.04 -10.70 -7.68
N VAL A 145 -9.11 -10.36 -8.43
CA VAL A 145 -10.50 -10.50 -7.95
C VAL A 145 -10.80 -11.95 -7.58
N LEU A 146 -10.49 -12.89 -8.48
CA LEU A 146 -10.74 -14.31 -8.25
C LEU A 146 -9.97 -14.84 -7.04
N GLY A 147 -8.71 -14.43 -6.89
CA GLY A 147 -7.91 -14.77 -5.71
C GLY A 147 -8.51 -14.20 -4.41
N GLY A 148 -8.93 -12.93 -4.42
CA GLY A 148 -9.59 -12.29 -3.29
C GLY A 148 -10.90 -12.98 -2.88
N ILE A 149 -11.73 -13.35 -3.85
CA ILE A 149 -12.96 -14.13 -3.63
C ILE A 149 -12.65 -15.51 -3.06
N LEU A 150 -11.68 -16.22 -3.65
CA LEU A 150 -11.32 -17.57 -3.18
C LEU A 150 -10.87 -17.55 -1.72
N VAL A 151 -10.05 -16.58 -1.31
CA VAL A 151 -9.58 -16.50 0.08
C VAL A 151 -10.67 -16.03 1.03
N SER A 152 -11.62 -15.18 0.60
CA SER A 152 -12.72 -14.76 1.48
C SER A 152 -13.70 -15.90 1.79
N LEU A 153 -13.76 -16.91 0.91
CA LEU A 153 -14.57 -18.12 1.07
C LEU A 153 -13.89 -19.23 1.89
N ALA A 154 -12.58 -19.15 2.14
CA ALA A 154 -11.84 -20.08 3.00
C ALA A 154 -12.13 -19.82 4.49
#